data_AF-A0A938YRN6-F1
#
_entry.id   AF-A0A938YRN6-F1
#
_cell.length_a   1.000
_cell.length_b   1.000
_cell.length_c   1.000
_cell.angle_alpha   90.00
_cell.angle_beta   90.00
_cell.angle_gamma   90.00
#
_symmetry.space_group_name_H-M   'P 1'
#
loop_
_entity.id
_entity.type
_entity.pdbx_description
1 polymer ?
#
loop_
_entity_poly.entity_id
_entity_poly.type
_entity_poly.pdbx_seq_one_letter_code
_entity_poly.pdbx_strand_id
1 'polypeptide(L)'
;METEQKATISVHKPDIKEKLFFLGSGLLMSVPFTLFFSDLSKTLCVALPLLFAQVCAIVIFTPFIEEIAKVFPLFYRHGETERSLVELGILVGLGFGLTEFALYVFTLDQPFLGRIPGIIFHASSACITAYGIAKKKPLKLYLIAVVTHLVNNLLALFSSEVSFLYIPGLVVLVATYLLAWRLYRQTSETIVL
;
A
#
# COMPACT_ATOMS: atom_id res chain seq x y z
N MET A 1 2.74 52.64 9.45
CA MET A 1 3.06 51.45 8.64
C MET A 1 3.18 50.29 9.60
N GLU A 2 2.15 49.45 9.69
CA GLU A 2 2.25 48.18 10.41
C GLU A 2 3.23 47.29 9.67
N THR A 3 4.30 46.89 10.35
CA THR A 3 5.21 45.86 9.85
C THR A 3 4.44 44.55 9.75
N GLU A 4 4.14 44.10 8.53
CA GLU A 4 3.66 42.75 8.27
C GLU A 4 4.61 41.76 8.96
N GLN A 5 4.15 41.12 10.04
CA GLN A 5 4.86 40.00 10.63
C GLN A 5 4.85 38.87 9.61
N LYS A 6 5.97 38.69 8.93
CA LYS A 6 6.20 37.62 7.98
C LYS A 6 6.19 36.29 8.75
N ALA A 7 5.02 35.65 8.82
CA ALA A 7 4.87 34.36 9.48
C ALA A 7 5.68 33.30 8.71
N THR A 8 6.84 32.91 9.24
CA THR A 8 7.63 31.80 8.70
C THR A 8 7.11 30.49 9.26
N ILE A 9 6.35 29.74 8.47
CA ILE A 9 5.95 28.37 8.82
C ILE A 9 7.19 27.48 8.69
N SER A 10 7.59 26.85 9.79
CA SER A 10 8.69 25.88 9.77
C SER A 10 8.27 24.64 8.99
N VAL A 11 9.13 24.18 8.09
CA VAL A 11 8.96 22.91 7.38
C VAL A 11 8.89 21.77 8.40
N HIS A 12 7.78 21.04 8.44
CA HIS A 12 7.67 19.87 9.31
C HIS A 12 8.46 18.71 8.73
N LYS A 13 9.18 17.99 9.60
CA LYS A 13 9.86 16.74 9.28
C LYS A 13 9.49 15.69 10.32
N PRO A 14 9.10 14.48 9.89
CA PRO A 14 8.63 13.46 10.81
C PRO A 14 9.77 12.93 11.65
N ASP A 15 9.57 13.00 12.97
CA ASP A 15 10.47 12.42 13.95
C ASP A 15 10.30 10.89 14.02
N ILE A 16 11.09 10.24 14.87
CA ILE A 16 11.01 8.78 15.03
C ILE A 16 9.65 8.32 15.59
N LYS A 17 9.01 9.11 16.45
CA LYS A 17 7.73 8.74 17.07
C LYS A 17 6.64 8.73 16.02
N GLU A 18 6.65 9.72 15.14
CA GLU A 18 5.75 9.82 14.01
C GLU A 18 5.97 8.71 12.99
N LYS A 19 7.23 8.41 12.65
CA LYS A 19 7.57 7.27 11.78
C LYS A 19 7.05 5.94 12.37
N LEU A 20 7.23 5.72 13.66
CA LEU A 20 6.70 4.54 14.36
C LEU A 20 5.17 4.53 14.38
N PHE A 21 4.52 5.68 14.55
CA PHE A 21 3.07 5.79 14.49
C PHE A 21 2.53 5.38 13.11
N PHE A 22 3.13 5.85 12.01
CA PHE A 22 2.71 5.48 10.66
C PHE A 22 2.94 3.99 10.37
N LEU A 23 4.08 3.44 10.79
CA LEU A 23 4.30 1.99 10.74
C LEU A 23 3.23 1.21 11.52
N GLY A 24 2.95 1.64 12.76
CA GLY A 24 1.92 1.05 13.62
C GLY A 24 0.51 1.12 13.03
N SER A 25 0.17 2.23 12.36
CA SER A 25 -1.13 2.39 11.69
C SER A 25 -1.31 1.37 10.56
N GLY A 26 -0.24 1.08 9.80
CA GLY A 26 -0.24 0.03 8.79
C GLY A 26 -0.45 -1.35 9.40
N LEU A 27 0.26 -1.64 10.50
CA LEU A 27 0.12 -2.90 11.21
C LEU A 27 -1.31 -3.13 11.69
N LEU A 28 -1.92 -2.10 12.30
CA LEU A 28 -3.27 -2.18 12.89
C LEU A 28 -4.36 -2.27 11.82
N MET A 29 -4.25 -1.51 10.72
CA MET A 29 -5.31 -1.52 9.69
C MET A 29 -5.35 -2.83 8.88
N SER A 30 -4.21 -3.49 8.68
CA SER A 30 -4.13 -4.69 7.85
C SER A 30 -4.89 -5.87 8.43
N VAL A 31 -4.97 -5.99 9.77
CA VAL A 31 -5.71 -7.08 10.44
C VAL A 31 -7.20 -7.11 10.04
N PRO A 32 -8.00 -6.05 10.26
CA PRO A 32 -9.41 -6.09 9.92
C PRO A 32 -9.64 -6.24 8.41
N PHE A 33 -8.79 -5.67 7.54
CA PHE A 33 -8.97 -5.84 6.09
C PHE A 33 -8.73 -7.27 5.62
N THR A 34 -7.62 -7.89 6.05
CA THR A 34 -7.30 -9.28 5.68
C THR A 34 -8.43 -10.23 6.08
N LEU A 35 -8.95 -10.08 7.30
CA LEU A 35 -10.06 -10.89 7.80
C LEU A 35 -11.38 -10.57 7.09
N PHE A 36 -11.69 -9.29 6.89
CA PHE A 36 -12.91 -8.86 6.22
C PHE A 36 -13.01 -9.41 4.80
N PHE A 37 -11.95 -9.37 3.99
CA PHE A 37 -12.00 -9.88 2.62
C PHE A 37 -12.06 -11.39 2.53
N SER A 38 -11.45 -12.09 3.50
CA SER A 38 -11.62 -13.54 3.64
C SER A 38 -13.08 -13.90 3.90
N ASP A 39 -13.74 -13.20 4.83
CA ASP A 39 -15.14 -13.44 5.17
C ASP A 39 -16.12 -12.94 4.09
N LEU A 40 -15.79 -11.86 3.39
CA LEU A 40 -16.54 -11.38 2.23
C LEU A 40 -16.54 -12.43 1.11
N SER A 41 -15.39 -13.03 0.82
CA SER A 41 -15.27 -14.13 -0.16
C SER A 41 -16.17 -15.31 0.22
N LYS A 42 -16.15 -15.75 1.48
CA LYS A 42 -17.03 -16.82 1.97
C LYS A 42 -18.51 -16.47 1.84
N THR A 43 -18.88 -15.22 2.15
CA THR A 43 -20.26 -14.75 2.05
C THR A 43 -20.74 -14.72 0.60
N LEU A 44 -19.90 -14.26 -0.32
CA LEU A 44 -20.21 -14.25 -1.75
C LEU A 44 -20.39 -15.67 -2.33
N CYS A 45 -19.79 -16.70 -1.71
CA CYS A 45 -19.97 -18.09 -2.13
C CYS A 45 -21.42 -18.60 -1.98
N VAL A 46 -22.29 -17.88 -1.28
CA VAL A 46 -23.73 -18.18 -1.23
C VAL A 46 -24.39 -17.98 -2.60
N ALA A 47 -23.89 -17.03 -3.40
CA ALA A 47 -24.46 -16.64 -4.67
C ALA A 47 -23.54 -16.92 -5.89
N LEU A 48 -22.24 -17.07 -5.66
CA LEU A 48 -21.22 -17.24 -6.70
C LEU A 48 -20.39 -18.50 -6.48
N PRO A 49 -19.87 -19.14 -7.54
CA PRO A 49 -18.85 -20.16 -7.38
C PRO A 49 -17.60 -19.59 -6.70
N LEU A 50 -16.88 -20.43 -5.96
CA LEU A 50 -15.71 -20.04 -5.13
C LEU A 50 -14.70 -19.16 -5.89
N LEU A 51 -14.34 -19.54 -7.11
CA LEU A 51 -13.39 -18.78 -7.93
C LEU A 51 -13.88 -17.36 -8.22
N PHE A 52 -15.16 -17.20 -8.58
CA PHE A 52 -15.74 -15.88 -8.84
C PHE A 52 -15.81 -15.04 -7.57
N ALA A 53 -16.16 -15.65 -6.43
CA ALA A 53 -16.17 -14.98 -5.13
C ALA A 53 -14.76 -14.48 -4.74
N GLN A 54 -13.72 -15.31 -4.93
CA GLN A 54 -12.33 -14.94 -4.68
C GLN A 54 -11.85 -13.83 -5.62
N VAL A 55 -12.16 -13.92 -6.91
CA VAL A 55 -11.82 -12.86 -7.87
C VAL A 55 -12.50 -11.54 -7.49
N CYS A 56 -13.78 -11.57 -7.16
CA CYS A 56 -14.49 -10.35 -6.73
C CYS A 56 -13.90 -9.77 -5.44
N ALA A 57 -13.80 -10.56 -4.38
CA ALA A 57 -13.35 -10.06 -3.07
C ALA A 57 -11.86 -9.72 -3.05
N ILE A 58 -10.99 -10.69 -3.37
CA ILE A 58 -9.54 -10.64 -3.14
C ILE A 58 -8.80 -9.96 -4.30
N VAL A 59 -9.21 -10.22 -5.53
CA VAL A 59 -8.52 -9.68 -6.70
C VAL A 59 -9.01 -8.27 -7.04
N ILE A 60 -10.31 -8.01 -6.90
CA ILE A 60 -10.90 -6.72 -7.27
C ILE A 60 -11.05 -5.82 -6.04
N PHE A 61 -11.91 -6.15 -5.08
CA PHE A 61 -12.25 -5.21 -4.00
C PHE A 61 -11.08 -4.89 -3.06
N THR A 62 -10.29 -5.90 -2.69
CA THR A 62 -9.14 -5.74 -1.79
C THR A 62 -8.17 -4.63 -2.26
N PRO A 63 -7.62 -4.64 -3.49
CA PRO A 63 -6.77 -3.56 -3.98
C PRO A 63 -7.37 -2.16 -3.85
N PHE A 64 -8.64 -1.95 -4.21
CA PHE A 64 -9.24 -0.61 -4.11
C PHE A 64 -9.27 -0.09 -2.67
N ILE A 65 -9.65 -0.95 -1.72
CA ILE A 65 -9.82 -0.55 -0.33
C ILE A 65 -8.46 -0.45 0.39
N GLU A 66 -7.57 -1.41 0.18
CA GLU A 66 -6.28 -1.41 0.87
C GLU A 66 -5.36 -0.30 0.38
N GLU A 67 -5.32 -0.03 -0.93
CA GLU A 67 -4.49 1.05 -1.47
C GLU A 67 -4.93 2.42 -0.94
N ILE A 68 -6.24 2.66 -0.79
CA ILE A 68 -6.72 3.92 -0.23
C ILE A 68 -6.50 3.99 1.29
N ALA A 69 -6.74 2.90 2.01
CA ALA A 69 -6.56 2.86 3.47
C ALA A 69 -5.12 3.16 3.89
N LYS A 70 -4.15 2.60 3.16
CA LYS A 70 -2.70 2.81 3.42
C LYS A 70 -2.28 4.28 3.33
N VAL A 71 -2.95 5.09 2.52
CA VAL A 71 -2.57 6.49 2.32
C VAL A 71 -3.58 7.50 2.87
N PHE A 72 -4.72 7.03 3.40
CA PHE A 72 -5.79 7.89 3.87
C PHE A 72 -5.29 8.98 4.86
N PRO A 73 -4.42 8.66 5.85
CA PRO A 73 -3.90 9.68 6.76
C PRO A 73 -3.05 10.76 6.08
N LEU A 74 -2.47 10.48 4.91
CA LEU A 74 -1.58 11.40 4.20
C LEU A 74 -2.33 12.55 3.50
N PHE A 75 -3.60 12.38 3.17
CA PHE A 75 -4.39 13.43 2.50
C PHE A 75 -4.56 14.70 3.34
N TYR A 76 -4.46 14.58 4.66
CA TYR A 76 -4.66 15.67 5.61
C TYR A 76 -3.36 16.29 6.11
N ARG A 77 -2.20 15.84 5.58
CA ARG A 77 -0.88 16.33 5.99
C ARG A 77 -0.38 17.45 5.09
N HIS A 78 -0.84 18.65 5.39
CA HIS A 78 -0.32 19.88 4.80
C HIS A 78 0.93 20.35 5.56
N GLY A 79 1.92 20.89 4.86
CA GLY A 79 3.15 21.41 5.49
C GLY A 79 4.32 20.41 5.62
N GLU A 80 4.10 19.15 5.25
CA GLU A 80 5.15 18.14 5.07
C GLU A 80 5.95 18.38 3.80
N THR A 81 7.20 17.93 3.76
CA THR A 81 7.91 17.83 2.47
C THR A 81 7.39 16.67 1.63
N GLU A 82 7.57 16.71 0.31
CA GLU A 82 7.27 15.57 -0.56
C GLU A 82 8.01 14.31 -0.11
N ARG A 83 9.28 14.47 0.30
CA ARG A 83 10.10 13.37 0.81
C ARG A 83 9.50 12.75 2.06
N SER A 84 9.15 13.58 3.03
CA SER A 84 8.55 13.16 4.29
C SER A 84 7.23 12.44 4.10
N LEU A 85 6.33 12.99 3.26
CA LEU A 85 5.03 12.39 2.99
C LEU A 85 5.17 11.00 2.35
N VAL A 86 6.11 10.84 1.41
CA VAL A 86 6.39 9.54 0.78
C VAL A 86 7.03 8.55 1.76
N GLU A 87 7.97 8.99 2.60
CA GLU A 87 8.55 8.14 3.66
C GLU A 87 7.47 7.61 4.61
N LEU A 88 6.54 8.46 5.03
CA LEU A 88 5.42 8.05 5.88
C LEU A 88 4.52 7.01 5.17
N GLY A 89 4.21 7.21 3.89
CA GLY A 89 3.45 6.23 3.10
C GLY A 89 4.15 4.87 2.97
N ILE A 90 5.47 4.87 2.74
CA ILE A 90 6.28 3.64 2.72
C ILE A 90 6.15 2.90 4.06
N LEU A 91 6.21 3.61 5.18
CA LEU A 91 6.09 2.99 6.51
C LEU A 91 4.71 2.39 6.77
N VAL A 92 3.63 3.04 6.33
CA VAL A 92 2.29 2.44 6.41
C VAL A 92 2.22 1.17 5.56
N GLY A 93 2.70 1.22 4.32
CA GLY A 93 2.72 0.05 3.44
C GLY A 93 3.58 -1.09 3.98
N LEU A 94 4.72 -0.79 4.61
CA LEU A 94 5.57 -1.77 5.27
C LEU A 94 4.85 -2.43 6.46
N GLY A 95 4.21 -1.63 7.32
CA GLY A 95 3.41 -2.15 8.44
C GLY A 95 2.28 -3.05 7.95
N PHE A 96 1.58 -2.62 6.89
CA PHE A 96 0.53 -3.42 6.27
C PHE A 96 1.05 -4.78 5.80
N GLY A 97 2.13 -4.78 5.03
CA GLY A 97 2.72 -6.00 4.49
C GLY A 97 3.28 -6.94 5.57
N LEU A 98 3.81 -6.41 6.67
CA LEU A 98 4.27 -7.21 7.81
C LEU A 98 3.12 -7.94 8.52
N THR A 99 1.99 -7.25 8.74
CA THR A 99 0.81 -7.88 9.33
C THR A 99 0.24 -8.95 8.42
N GLU A 100 0.08 -8.66 7.13
CA GLU A 100 -0.36 -9.67 6.17
C GLU A 100 0.58 -10.89 6.19
N PHE A 101 1.88 -10.67 6.10
CA PHE A 101 2.87 -11.73 6.19
C PHE A 101 2.65 -12.61 7.42
N ALA A 102 2.50 -12.00 8.59
CA ALA A 102 2.30 -12.72 9.83
C ALA A 102 0.98 -13.52 9.83
N LEU A 103 -0.13 -12.92 9.37
CA LEU A 103 -1.41 -13.62 9.28
C LEU A 103 -1.33 -14.79 8.30
N TYR A 104 -0.85 -14.58 7.09
CA TYR A 104 -0.77 -15.63 6.09
C TYR A 104 0.13 -16.79 6.53
N VAL A 105 1.30 -16.50 7.10
CA VAL A 105 2.27 -17.53 7.50
C VAL A 105 1.84 -18.25 8.78
N PHE A 106 1.48 -17.50 9.83
CA PHE A 106 1.26 -18.09 11.15
C PHE A 106 -0.19 -18.48 11.44
N THR A 107 -1.15 -18.02 10.62
CA THR A 107 -2.58 -18.34 10.82
C THR A 107 -3.23 -19.06 9.64
N LEU A 108 -2.72 -18.85 8.41
CA LEU A 108 -3.27 -19.46 7.18
C LEU A 108 -2.29 -20.46 6.51
N ASP A 109 -1.26 -20.88 7.24
CA ASP A 109 -0.29 -21.92 6.86
C ASP A 109 0.35 -21.72 5.47
N GLN A 110 0.57 -20.46 5.09
CA GLN A 110 1.21 -20.14 3.81
C GLN A 110 2.74 -20.28 3.91
N PRO A 111 3.43 -20.68 2.82
CA PRO A 111 4.88 -20.79 2.80
C PRO A 111 5.58 -19.47 3.14
N PHE A 112 6.45 -19.49 4.15
CA PHE A 112 7.19 -18.32 4.63
C PHE A 112 7.86 -17.53 3.51
N LEU A 113 8.69 -18.19 2.68
CA LEU A 113 9.43 -17.53 1.60
C LEU A 113 8.50 -16.96 0.53
N GLY A 114 7.35 -17.60 0.28
CA GLY A 114 6.37 -17.15 -0.70
C GLY A 114 5.66 -15.85 -0.32
N ARG A 115 5.67 -15.48 0.97
CA ARG A 115 5.00 -14.27 1.47
C ARG A 115 5.91 -13.06 1.68
N ILE A 116 7.25 -13.25 1.72
CA ILE A 116 8.22 -12.14 1.81
C ILE A 116 8.01 -11.09 0.68
N PRO A 117 7.79 -11.49 -0.59
CA PRO A 117 7.49 -10.54 -1.67
C PRO A 117 6.35 -9.57 -1.37
N GLY A 118 5.30 -10.02 -0.66
CA GLY A 118 4.15 -9.20 -0.30
C GLY A 118 4.54 -7.98 0.53
N ILE A 119 5.47 -8.13 1.48
CA ILE A 119 5.95 -7.03 2.33
C ILE A 119 6.52 -5.89 1.47
N ILE A 120 7.37 -6.25 0.50
CA ILE A 120 8.00 -5.30 -0.42
C ILE A 120 6.95 -4.68 -1.34
N PHE A 121 5.98 -5.47 -1.80
CA PHE A 121 4.89 -5.03 -2.65
C PHE A 121 4.03 -3.95 -1.98
N HIS A 122 3.60 -4.16 -0.73
CA HIS A 122 2.75 -3.18 -0.02
C HIS A 122 3.49 -1.86 0.24
N ALA A 123 4.78 -1.92 0.62
CA ALA A 123 5.59 -0.71 0.77
C ALA A 123 5.76 0.04 -0.57
N SER A 124 5.96 -0.69 -1.66
CA SER A 124 6.18 -0.11 -2.99
C SER A 124 4.90 0.52 -3.57
N SER A 125 3.76 -0.16 -3.46
CA SER A 125 2.45 0.36 -3.89
C SER A 125 2.03 1.59 -3.08
N ALA A 126 2.23 1.57 -1.76
CA ALA A 126 1.98 2.73 -0.91
C ALA A 126 2.88 3.93 -1.27
N CYS A 127 4.15 3.69 -1.60
CA CYS A 127 5.08 4.72 -2.10
C CYS A 127 4.55 5.41 -3.37
N ILE A 128 4.07 4.62 -4.34
CA ILE A 128 3.52 5.13 -5.60
C ILE A 128 2.34 6.05 -5.33
N THR A 129 1.39 5.60 -4.50
CA THR A 129 0.20 6.40 -4.16
C THR A 129 0.56 7.65 -3.35
N ALA A 130 1.45 7.53 -2.35
CA ALA A 130 1.92 8.65 -1.55
C ALA A 130 2.64 9.71 -2.39
N TYR A 131 3.46 9.30 -3.38
CA TYR A 131 4.06 10.21 -4.33
C TYR A 131 2.99 10.95 -5.17
N GLY A 132 1.89 10.25 -5.50
CA GLY A 132 0.74 10.84 -6.18
C GLY A 132 0.10 11.95 -5.35
N ILE A 133 -0.06 11.73 -4.06
CA ILE A 133 -0.56 12.74 -3.11
C ILE A 133 0.41 13.93 -3.07
N ALA A 134 1.71 13.67 -2.88
CA ALA A 134 2.74 14.71 -2.83
C ALA A 134 2.77 15.58 -4.10
N LYS A 135 2.57 14.99 -5.28
CA LYS A 135 2.55 15.70 -6.58
C LYS A 135 1.16 16.15 -7.03
N LYS A 136 0.15 16.11 -6.16
CA LYS A 136 -1.26 16.49 -6.47
C LYS A 136 -1.84 15.75 -7.69
N LYS A 137 -1.43 14.50 -7.86
CA LYS A 137 -1.95 13.54 -8.85
C LYS A 137 -2.40 12.23 -8.17
N PRO A 138 -3.19 12.29 -7.08
CA PRO A 138 -3.48 11.13 -6.25
C PRO A 138 -4.20 10.04 -7.05
N LEU A 139 -5.26 10.39 -7.79
CA LEU A 139 -6.08 9.42 -8.53
C LEU A 139 -5.26 8.60 -9.53
N LYS A 140 -4.38 9.26 -10.31
CA LYS A 140 -3.59 8.58 -11.35
C LYS A 140 -2.66 7.52 -10.74
N LEU A 141 -1.92 7.89 -9.69
CA LEU A 141 -0.95 6.95 -9.10
C LEU A 141 -1.59 5.94 -8.17
N TYR A 142 -2.69 6.30 -7.51
CA TYR A 142 -3.57 5.35 -6.84
C TYR A 142 -4.05 4.26 -7.80
N LEU A 143 -4.57 4.63 -8.98
CA LEU A 143 -5.04 3.64 -9.96
C LEU A 143 -3.90 2.74 -10.48
N ILE A 144 -2.68 3.28 -10.63
CA ILE A 144 -1.51 2.45 -10.97
C ILE A 144 -1.24 1.43 -9.87
N ALA A 145 -1.22 1.86 -8.60
CA ALA A 145 -1.01 0.97 -7.46
C ALA A 145 -2.10 -0.12 -7.39
N VAL A 146 -3.37 0.26 -7.54
CA VAL A 146 -4.52 -0.65 -7.57
C VAL A 146 -4.39 -1.67 -8.70
N VAL A 147 -4.06 -1.24 -9.93
CA VAL A 147 -3.90 -2.16 -11.07
C VAL A 147 -2.74 -3.13 -10.83
N THR A 148 -1.58 -2.65 -10.36
CA THR A 148 -0.46 -3.55 -10.04
C THR A 148 -0.83 -4.56 -8.95
N HIS A 149 -1.62 -4.13 -7.96
CA HIS A 149 -2.05 -4.99 -6.86
C HIS A 149 -3.09 -6.01 -7.32
N LEU A 150 -4.06 -5.61 -8.15
CA LEU A 150 -5.00 -6.52 -8.80
C LEU A 150 -4.27 -7.60 -9.59
N VAL A 151 -3.30 -7.22 -10.44
CA VAL A 151 -2.52 -8.20 -11.22
C VAL A 151 -1.71 -9.11 -10.29
N ASN A 152 -1.10 -8.56 -9.24
CA ASN A 152 -0.37 -9.36 -8.25
C ASN A 152 -1.29 -10.39 -7.57
N ASN A 153 -2.49 -9.99 -7.13
CA ASN A 153 -3.45 -10.88 -6.47
C ASN A 153 -4.02 -11.93 -7.42
N LEU A 154 -4.30 -11.55 -8.67
CA LEU A 154 -4.73 -12.47 -9.72
C LEU A 154 -3.67 -13.57 -9.94
N LEU A 155 -2.40 -13.17 -10.11
CA LEU A 155 -1.30 -14.11 -10.33
C LEU A 155 -1.06 -14.99 -9.09
N ALA A 156 -1.16 -14.43 -7.90
CA ALA A 156 -1.06 -15.18 -6.65
C ALA A 156 -2.18 -16.23 -6.53
N LEU A 157 -3.43 -15.85 -6.83
CA LEU A 157 -4.59 -16.74 -6.79
C LEU A 157 -4.42 -17.96 -7.72
N PHE A 158 -3.89 -17.77 -8.92
CA PHE A 158 -3.69 -18.87 -9.87
C PHE A 158 -2.35 -19.61 -9.70
N SER A 159 -1.39 -19.05 -8.95
CA SER A 159 -0.08 -19.68 -8.75
C SER A 159 -0.13 -20.98 -7.94
N SER A 160 -1.19 -21.19 -7.14
CA SER A 160 -1.43 -22.46 -6.43
C SER A 160 -1.74 -23.60 -7.39
N GLU A 161 -2.40 -23.33 -8.51
CA GLU A 161 -2.77 -24.31 -9.52
C GLU A 161 -1.71 -24.42 -10.63
N VAL A 162 -1.06 -23.30 -10.95
CA VAL A 162 -0.15 -23.17 -12.08
C VAL A 162 1.15 -22.51 -11.63
N SER A 163 2.09 -23.32 -11.16
CA SER A 163 3.31 -22.84 -10.49
C SER A 163 4.18 -21.89 -11.33
N PHE A 164 4.14 -21.96 -12.66
CA PHE A 164 4.91 -21.06 -13.51
C PHE A 164 4.42 -19.60 -13.46
N LEU A 165 3.19 -19.35 -12.98
CA LEU A 165 2.65 -18.00 -12.79
C LEU A 165 3.35 -17.22 -11.67
N TYR A 166 4.20 -17.87 -10.88
CA TYR A 166 5.12 -17.18 -9.97
C TYR A 166 6.08 -16.22 -10.69
N ILE A 167 6.54 -16.58 -11.90
CA ILE A 167 7.46 -15.74 -12.69
C ILE A 167 6.83 -14.39 -13.06
N PRO A 168 5.64 -14.34 -13.71
CA PRO A 168 5.00 -13.06 -13.98
C PRO A 168 4.65 -12.30 -12.69
N GLY A 169 4.33 -12.99 -11.58
CA GLY A 169 4.13 -12.35 -10.27
C GLY A 169 5.37 -11.61 -9.80
N LEU A 170 6.54 -12.23 -9.92
CA LEU A 170 7.83 -11.61 -9.61
C LEU A 170 8.13 -10.41 -10.53
N VAL A 171 7.77 -10.49 -11.80
CA VAL A 171 7.91 -9.36 -12.74
C VAL A 171 7.07 -8.17 -12.29
N VAL A 172 5.81 -8.40 -11.87
CA VAL A 172 4.93 -7.34 -11.34
C VAL A 172 5.52 -6.72 -10.07
N LEU A 173 6.03 -7.52 -9.14
CA LEU A 173 6.72 -7.03 -7.95
C LEU A 173 7.90 -6.13 -8.32
N VAL A 174 8.82 -6.63 -9.16
CA VAL A 174 10.03 -5.89 -9.54
C VAL A 174 9.67 -4.60 -10.28
N ALA A 175 8.70 -4.63 -11.18
CA ALA A 175 8.23 -3.43 -11.87
C ALA A 175 7.65 -2.39 -10.89
N THR A 176 6.83 -2.83 -9.94
CA THR A 176 6.23 -1.98 -8.90
C THR A 176 7.31 -1.37 -8.01
N TYR A 177 8.27 -2.16 -7.56
CA TYR A 177 9.41 -1.71 -6.77
C TYR A 177 10.28 -0.70 -7.52
N LEU A 178 10.65 -0.99 -8.77
CA LEU A 178 11.49 -0.09 -9.57
C LEU A 178 10.78 1.23 -9.88
N LEU A 179 9.46 1.19 -10.12
CA LEU A 179 8.65 2.39 -10.25
C LEU A 179 8.64 3.20 -8.94
N ALA A 180 8.34 2.56 -7.80
CA ALA A 180 8.37 3.18 -6.49
C ALA A 180 9.73 3.82 -6.18
N TRP A 181 10.83 3.10 -6.44
CA TRP A 181 12.19 3.59 -6.29
C TRP A 181 12.49 4.81 -7.16
N ARG A 182 12.06 4.78 -8.43
CA ARG A 182 12.20 5.92 -9.34
C ARG A 182 11.45 7.15 -8.81
N LEU A 183 10.20 6.98 -8.39
CA LEU A 183 9.36 8.07 -7.88
C LEU A 183 9.92 8.63 -6.56
N TYR A 184 10.35 7.76 -5.65
CA TYR A 184 11.01 8.16 -4.40
C TYR A 184 12.28 8.98 -4.65
N ARG A 185 13.09 8.64 -5.65
CA ARG A 185 14.26 9.46 -6.01
C ARG A 185 13.91 10.83 -6.62
N GLN A 186 12.67 11.03 -7.04
CA GLN A 186 12.17 12.29 -7.59
C GLN A 186 11.49 13.18 -6.54
N THR A 187 11.37 12.75 -5.29
CA THR A 187 10.85 13.58 -4.20
C THR A 187 11.88 14.65 -3.82
N SER A 188 11.40 15.80 -3.38
CA SER A 188 12.22 16.90 -2.91
C SER A 188 11.85 17.33 -1.48
N GLU A 189 12.64 18.23 -0.90
CA GLU A 189 12.33 18.89 0.38
C GLU A 189 11.30 20.04 0.21
N THR A 190 10.58 20.07 -0.92
CA THR A 190 9.52 21.05 -1.19
C THR A 190 8.29 20.72 -0.35
N ILE A 191 7.67 21.75 0.24
CA ILE A 191 6.45 21.60 1.02
C ILE A 191 5.28 21.21 0.13
N VAL A 192 4.49 20.24 0.57
CA VAL A 192 3.19 19.91 0.00
C VAL A 192 2.15 20.89 0.56
N LEU A 193 1.69 21.81 -0.29
CA LEU A 193 0.63 22.78 -0.01
C LEU A 193 -0.74 22.15 -0.26
#